data_AF-A0A431VVB5-F1
#
_entry.id   AF-A0A431VVB5-F1
#
_cell.length_a   1.000
_cell.length_b   1.000
_cell.length_c   1.000
_cell.angle_alpha   90.00
_cell.angle_beta   90.00
_cell.angle_gamma   90.00
#
_symmetry.space_group_name_H-M   'P 1'
#
loop_
_entity.id
_entity.type
_entity.pdbx_description
1 polymer ?
#
loop_
_entity_poly.entity_id
_entity_poly.type
_entity_poly.pdbx_seq_one_letter_code
_entity_poly.pdbx_strand_id
1 'polypeptide(L)'
;MTTKKYSTLAEASAAAIKLLNSRGVELIGPNYKKRYKADPRLPSNPSAAYKSDWVDWYSFFGTTAPEGKYPTLAEASAAAIKLLNS
;
A
#
# COMPACT_ATOMS: atom_id res chain seq x y z
N MET A 1 5.05 21.35 -13.89
CA MET A 1 4.00 21.30 -12.84
C MET A 1 4.45 20.30 -11.79
N THR A 2 4.68 20.73 -10.56
CA THR A 2 5.04 19.82 -9.45
C THR A 2 3.78 19.07 -9.02
N THR A 3 3.66 17.79 -9.38
CA THR A 3 2.56 16.96 -8.89
C THR A 3 2.66 16.85 -7.37
N LYS A 4 1.70 17.47 -6.68
CA LYS A 4 1.59 17.42 -5.22
C LYS A 4 1.34 15.97 -4.82
N LYS A 5 2.30 15.39 -4.08
CA LYS A 5 2.18 14.03 -3.55
C LYS A 5 1.15 13.98 -2.44
N TYR A 6 0.69 12.76 -2.12
CA TYR A 6 -0.17 12.54 -0.97
C TYR A 6 0.51 13.05 0.31
N SER A 7 -0.18 13.92 1.05
CA SER A 7 0.35 14.55 2.26
C SER A 7 0.32 13.59 3.45
N THR A 8 -0.59 12.62 3.43
CA THR A 8 -0.80 11.65 4.52
C THR A 8 -0.44 10.24 4.06
N LEU A 9 0.06 9.43 4.99
CA LEU A 9 0.35 8.02 4.73
C LEU A 9 -0.93 7.25 4.38
N ALA A 10 -2.05 7.58 5.02
CA ALA A 10 -3.35 6.93 4.81
C ALA A 10 -3.93 7.14 3.39
N GLU A 11 -3.81 8.35 2.83
CA GLU A 11 -4.23 8.56 1.43
C GLU A 11 -3.30 7.83 0.46
N ALA A 12 -2.00 7.87 0.73
CA ALA A 12 -1.00 7.20 -0.09
C ALA A 12 -1.18 5.68 -0.08
N SER A 13 -1.48 5.09 1.09
CA SER A 13 -1.76 3.68 1.23
C SER A 13 -3.04 3.29 0.49
N ALA A 14 -4.13 4.03 0.66
CA ALA A 14 -5.39 3.76 -0.02
C ALA A 14 -5.21 3.79 -1.55
N ALA A 15 -4.51 4.78 -2.08
CA ALA A 15 -4.20 4.89 -3.51
C ALA A 15 -3.31 3.75 -4.00
N ALA A 16 -2.27 3.39 -3.23
CA ALA A 16 -1.38 2.28 -3.53
C ALA A 16 -2.14 0.94 -3.55
N ILE A 17 -2.96 0.67 -2.53
CA ILE A 17 -3.78 -0.54 -2.42
C ILE A 17 -4.72 -0.64 -3.62
N LYS A 18 -5.44 0.44 -3.95
CA LYS A 18 -6.35 0.49 -5.10
C LYS A 18 -5.62 0.20 -6.41
N LEU A 19 -4.43 0.77 -6.59
CA LEU A 19 -3.61 0.59 -7.79
C LEU A 19 -3.12 -0.85 -7.94
N LEU A 20 -2.69 -1.48 -6.85
CA LEU A 20 -2.21 -2.86 -6.85
C LEU A 20 -3.37 -3.85 -7.03
N ASN A 21 -4.51 -3.63 -6.35
CA ASN A 21 -5.72 -4.43 -6.51
C ASN A 21 -6.29 -4.35 -7.93
N SER A 22 -6.30 -3.16 -8.53
CA SER A 22 -6.73 -2.98 -9.94
C SER A 22 -5.83 -3.74 -10.92
N ARG A 23 -4.62 -4.13 -10.50
CA ARG A 23 -3.68 -4.93 -11.30
C ARG A 23 -3.67 -6.41 -10.90
N GLY A 24 -4.46 -6.80 -9.90
CA GLY A 24 -4.51 -8.17 -9.39
C GLY A 24 -3.17 -8.63 -8.82
N VAL A 25 -2.40 -7.74 -8.18
CA VAL A 25 -1.09 -8.07 -7.61
C VAL A 25 -1.05 -7.88 -6.11
N GLU A 26 -0.17 -8.65 -5.48
CA GLU A 26 0.01 -8.66 -4.02
C GLU A 26 0.51 -7.32 -3.49
N LEU A 27 -0.02 -6.93 -2.33
CA LEU A 27 0.26 -5.70 -1.59
C LEU A 27 1.63 -5.76 -0.90
N ILE A 28 2.69 -5.75 -1.70
CA ILE A 28 4.07 -5.83 -1.24
C ILE A 28 4.93 -4.72 -1.84
N GLY A 29 5.94 -4.28 -1.09
CA GLY A 29 6.90 -3.24 -1.52
C GLY A 29 7.47 -3.38 -2.94
N PRO A 30 7.90 -4.57 -3.41
CA PRO A 30 8.41 -4.72 -4.78
C PRO A 30 7.32 -4.52 -5.86
N ASN A 31 6.08 -4.93 -5.62
CA ASN A 31 4.97 -4.68 -6.57
C ASN A 31 4.62 -3.19 -6.63
N TYR A 32 4.65 -2.51 -5.49
CA TYR A 32 4.52 -1.06 -5.41
C TYR A 32 5.61 -0.34 -6.20
N LYS A 33 6.89 -0.68 -5.97
CA LYS A 33 8.01 -0.03 -6.70
C LYS A 33 7.94 -0.20 -8.22
N LYS A 34 7.36 -1.30 -8.71
CA LYS A 34 7.16 -1.50 -10.15
C LYS A 34 6.03 -0.63 -10.72
N ARG A 35 5.02 -0.27 -9.90
CA ARG A 35 3.77 0.33 -10.38
C ARG A 35 3.45 1.73 -9.85
N TYR A 36 4.17 2.24 -8.84
CA TYR A 36 3.95 3.59 -8.31
C TYR A 36 4.00 4.66 -9.41
N LYS A 37 4.79 4.45 -10.48
CA LYS A 37 4.86 5.36 -11.63
C LYS A 37 3.53 5.55 -12.36
N ALA A 38 2.60 4.60 -12.22
CA ALA A 38 1.25 4.75 -12.77
C ALA A 38 0.42 5.79 -12.00
N ASP A 39 0.83 6.15 -10.77
CA ASP A 39 0.25 7.26 -10.02
C ASP A 39 1.33 8.30 -9.67
N PRO A 40 1.37 9.47 -10.34
CA PRO A 40 2.39 10.48 -10.09
C PRO A 40 2.29 11.15 -8.71
N ARG A 41 1.22 10.91 -7.95
CA ARG A 41 1.07 11.36 -6.56
C ARG A 41 1.71 10.39 -5.56
N LEU A 42 1.93 9.13 -5.95
CA LEU A 42 2.58 8.13 -5.10
C LEU A 42 4.10 8.38 -5.03
N PRO A 43 4.67 8.47 -3.82
CA PRO A 43 6.12 8.61 -3.67
C PRO A 43 6.86 7.32 -4.03
N SER A 44 7.98 7.41 -4.76
CA SER A 44 8.81 6.24 -5.04
C SER A 44 9.31 5.52 -3.78
N ASN A 45 9.57 6.28 -2.71
CA ASN A 45 9.98 5.79 -1.40
C ASN A 45 9.04 6.36 -0.33
N PRO A 46 7.96 5.65 0.03
CA PRO A 46 7.03 6.11 1.06
C PRO A 46 7.68 6.15 2.45
N SER A 47 8.68 5.31 2.74
CA SER A 47 9.47 5.39 3.97
C SER A 47 10.22 6.70 4.17
N ALA A 48 10.67 7.31 3.07
CA ALA A 48 11.32 8.62 3.10
C ALA A 48 10.28 9.76 3.14
N ALA A 49 9.14 9.58 2.46
CA ALA A 49 8.09 10.59 2.38
C ALA A 49 7.29 10.72 3.68
N TYR A 50 7.03 9.60 4.35
CA TYR A 50 6.21 9.52 5.56
C TYR A 50 7.04 9.09 6.76
N LYS A 51 8.31 9.51 6.85
CA LYS A 51 9.25 9.00 7.86
C LYS A 51 8.72 9.04 9.32
N SER A 52 7.84 9.98 9.65
CA SER A 52 7.20 10.07 10.97
C SER A 52 6.14 9.00 11.23
N ASP A 53 5.34 8.64 10.23
CA ASP A 53 4.21 7.71 10.34
C ASP A 53 4.53 6.33 9.73
N TRP A 54 5.63 6.23 9.00
CA TRP A 54 6.05 5.01 8.32
C TRP A 54 6.66 4.04 9.31
N VAL A 55 6.01 2.90 9.46
CA VAL A 55 6.52 1.77 10.24
C VAL A 55 7.08 0.73 9.27
N ASP A 56 6.19 0.04 8.55
CA ASP A 56 6.52 -1.06 7.65
C ASP A 56 5.58 -1.12 6.46
N TRP A 57 5.95 -1.89 5.43
CA TRP A 57 5.07 -2.17 4.29
C TRP A 57 3.76 -2.83 4.72
N TYR A 58 3.78 -3.64 5.78
CA TYR A 58 2.61 -4.27 6.37
C TYR A 58 1.63 -3.22 6.90
N SER A 59 2.09 -2.33 7.79
CA SER A 59 1.28 -1.20 8.27
C SER A 59 0.85 -0.27 7.14
N PHE A 60 1.70 -0.07 6.12
CA PHE A 60 1.35 0.74 4.97
C PHE A 60 0.20 0.15 4.15
N PHE A 61 0.19 -1.16 3.90
CA PHE A 61 -0.91 -1.79 3.18
C PHE A 61 -2.07 -2.23 4.10
N GLY A 62 -1.97 -1.99 5.40
CA GLY A 62 -2.91 -2.52 6.39
C GLY A 62 -2.92 -4.06 6.43
N THR A 63 -1.85 -4.70 5.96
CA THR A 63 -1.71 -6.16 5.98
C THR A 63 -1.04 -6.58 7.29
N THR A 64 -1.54 -7.65 7.92
CA THR A 64 -0.86 -8.19 9.10
C THR A 64 0.43 -8.89 8.66
N ALA A 65 1.52 -8.69 9.39
CA ALA A 65 2.74 -9.43 9.15
C ALA A 65 2.45 -10.94 9.35
N PRO A 66 2.96 -11.83 8.48
CA PRO A 66 2.74 -13.25 8.66
C PRO A 66 3.48 -13.69 9.94
N GLU A 67 2.74 -13.93 11.02
CA GLU A 67 3.25 -14.48 12.27
C GLU A 67 3.69 -15.93 12.03
N GLY A 68 4.90 -16.08 11.49
CA GLY A 68 5.58 -17.36 11.34
C GLY A 68 5.22 -18.13 10.07
N LYS A 69 6.10 -18.04 9.06
CA LYS A 69 6.33 -19.11 8.06
C LYS A 69 5.11 -19.51 7.18
N TYR A 70 4.68 -18.67 6.23
CA TYR A 70 3.70 -19.00 5.14
C TYR A 70 2.26 -19.32 5.67
N PRO A 71 1.15 -19.50 4.90
CA PRO A 71 0.93 -19.57 3.45
C PRO A 71 -0.40 -18.95 2.92
N THR A 72 -1.08 -18.02 3.60
CA THR A 72 -2.44 -17.59 3.21
C THR A 72 -2.60 -16.07 3.16
N LEU A 73 -2.11 -15.48 2.06
CA LEU A 73 -2.39 -14.11 1.62
C LEU A 73 -3.90 -13.79 1.44
N ALA A 74 -4.80 -14.77 1.59
CA ALA A 74 -6.22 -14.67 1.28
C ALA A 74 -7.07 -13.95 2.35
N GLU A 75 -6.68 -13.97 3.62
CA GLU A 75 -7.51 -13.38 4.68
C GLU A 75 -7.26 -11.88 4.91
N ALA A 76 -6.05 -11.39 4.64
CA ALA A 76 -5.76 -9.95 4.73
C ALA A 76 -6.49 -9.14 3.63
N SER A 77 -6.74 -9.73 2.45
CA SER A 77 -7.59 -9.09 1.44
C SER A 77 -9.05 -8.97 1.87
N ALA A 78 -9.55 -9.92 2.67
CA ALA A 78 -10.96 -9.92 3.09
C ALA A 78 -11.28 -8.73 4.03
N ALA A 79 -10.35 -8.36 4.91
CA ALA A 79 -10.51 -7.19 5.78
C ALA A 79 -10.49 -5.86 4.99
N ALA A 80 -9.64 -5.75 3.96
CA ALA A 80 -9.57 -4.55 3.12
C ALA A 80 -10.79 -4.42 2.18
N ILE A 81 -11.34 -5.53 1.68
CA ILE A 81 -12.59 -5.53 0.89
C ILE A 81 -13.78 -5.12 1.76
N LYS A 82 -13.78 -5.49 3.04
CA LYS A 82 -14.84 -5.10 3.98
C LYS A 82 -14.84 -3.59 4.29
N LEU A 83 -13.68 -2.93 4.24
CA LEU A 83 -13.58 -1.47 4.41
C LEU A 83 -14.15 -0.69 3.21
N LEU A 84 -14.21 -1.28 2.01
CA LEU A 84 -14.67 -0.60 0.80
C LEU A 84 -16.20 -0.59 0.64
N ASN A 85 -16.96 -1.31 1.48
CA ASN A 85 -18.41 -1.53 1.37
C ASN A 85 -19.21 -1.06 2.61
N SER A 86 -18.72 -0.11 3.42
CA SER A 86 -19.49 0.52 4.51
C SER A 86 -19.50 2.03 4.41
#